data_AF-A0A423UPH1-F1
#
_entry.id   AF-A0A423UPH1-F1
#
_cell.length_a   1.000
_cell.length_b   1.000
_cell.length_c   1.000
_cell.angle_alpha   90.00
_cell.angle_beta   90.00
_cell.angle_gamma   90.00
#
_symmetry.space_group_name_H-M   'P 1'
#
loop_
_entity.id
_entity.type
_entity.pdbx_description
1 polymer ?
#
loop_
_entity_poly.entity_id
_entity_poly.type
_entity_poly.pdbx_seq_one_letter_code
_entity_poly.pdbx_strand_id
1 'polypeptide(L)'
;IREKLMERAEQPMSEVKRRPARVLFVEVDGLYTKLQRSKKRGMENAIAVVHEGWEKNGKRVELKNKQHYLHTSGGDFWEGFGDFLVERYEIDENTWLVVNGDGAAWIGECTSYFHQCLYMLDRFHVARDLKRFVGHLPKVWETVRRSLAKQDAAALMAALEGVSEQEIAEEKRKDWKPYKSFLKRHEKHLDDY
;
A
#
# COMPACT_ATOMS: atom_id res chain seq x y z
N ILE A 1 25.02 30.33 -1.59
CA ILE A 1 24.45 28.96 -1.75
C ILE A 1 25.45 27.88 -1.34
N ARG A 2 26.70 27.95 -1.84
CA ARG A 2 27.77 27.01 -1.47
C ARG A 2 28.16 27.02 0.01
N GLU A 3 28.22 28.21 0.63
CA GLU A 3 28.48 28.35 2.08
C GLU A 3 27.34 27.79 2.95
N LYS A 4 26.07 28.06 2.60
CA LYS A 4 24.89 27.48 3.30
C LYS A 4 24.82 25.95 3.21
N LEU A 5 25.44 25.35 2.20
CA LEU A 5 25.54 23.89 2.06
C LEU A 5 26.69 23.31 2.90
N MET A 6 27.79 24.05 3.06
CA MET A 6 28.92 23.67 3.92
C MET A 6 28.56 23.81 5.41
N GLU A 7 27.84 24.87 5.78
CA GLU A 7 27.35 25.10 7.15
C GLU A 7 26.38 24.00 7.63
N ARG A 8 25.69 23.32 6.71
CA ARG A 8 24.79 22.20 6.98
C ARG A 8 25.53 20.86 7.14
N ALA A 9 26.77 20.76 6.65
CA ALA A 9 27.62 19.59 6.77
C ALA A 9 28.46 19.60 8.06
N GLU A 10 28.63 20.78 8.68
CA GLU A 10 29.34 20.96 9.95
C GLU A 10 28.41 20.97 11.18
N GLN A 11 27.09 20.88 10.98
CA GLN A 11 26.19 20.63 12.09
C GLN A 11 26.39 19.20 12.59
N PRO A 12 26.69 18.98 13.89
CA PRO A 12 26.65 17.65 14.45
C PRO A 12 25.26 17.09 14.15
N MET A 13 25.22 15.88 13.57
CA MET A 13 23.98 15.14 13.33
C MET A 13 23.21 15.16 14.64
N SER A 14 22.13 15.94 14.71
CA SER A 14 21.29 15.99 15.90
C SER A 14 20.93 14.55 16.23
N GLU A 15 21.14 14.11 17.47
CA GLU A 15 20.65 12.79 17.92
C GLU A 15 19.20 12.67 17.46
N VAL A 16 18.95 11.80 16.50
CA VAL A 16 17.62 11.63 15.93
C VAL A 16 16.79 11.05 17.05
N LYS A 17 16.01 11.89 17.71
CA LYS A 17 15.11 11.45 18.78
C LYS A 17 14.07 10.53 18.15
N ARG A 18 14.20 9.24 18.43
CA ARG A 18 13.29 8.20 17.97
C ARG A 18 11.91 8.38 18.61
N ARG A 19 10.86 8.05 17.87
CA ARG A 19 9.47 8.24 18.28
C ARG A 19 8.89 6.94 18.83
N PRO A 20 8.27 6.94 20.02
CA PRO A 20 7.51 5.77 20.45
C PRO A 20 6.26 5.62 19.58
N ALA A 21 6.02 4.42 19.06
CA ALA A 21 4.81 4.10 18.31
C ALA A 21 4.31 2.71 18.69
N ARG A 22 3.01 2.60 19.00
CA ARG A 22 2.35 1.31 19.27
C ARG A 22 1.79 0.69 17.98
N VAL A 23 1.37 1.52 17.03
CA VAL A 23 0.89 1.10 15.72
C VAL A 23 1.46 2.05 14.66
N LEU A 24 2.00 1.48 13.59
CA LEU A 24 2.43 2.19 12.39
C LEU A 24 1.63 1.67 11.20
N PHE A 25 1.03 2.59 10.47
CA PHE A 25 0.36 2.30 9.20
C PHE A 25 1.36 2.53 8.08
N VAL A 26 1.43 1.58 7.15
CA VAL A 26 2.42 1.55 6.07
C VAL A 26 1.69 1.34 4.75
N GLU A 27 1.64 2.38 3.91
CA GLU A 27 1.10 2.31 2.55
C GLU A 27 2.25 2.00 1.58
N VAL A 28 2.22 0.86 0.90
CA VAL A 28 3.29 0.40 0.02
C VAL A 28 2.80 0.27 -1.42
N ASP A 29 3.57 0.83 -2.36
CA ASP A 29 3.25 0.81 -3.78
C ASP A 29 4.52 0.76 -4.64
N GLY A 30 4.37 0.35 -5.90
CA GLY A 30 5.40 0.38 -6.94
C GLY A 30 5.26 1.63 -7.82
N LEU A 31 6.24 2.53 -7.77
CA LEU A 31 6.27 3.72 -8.63
C LEU A 31 7.12 3.50 -9.87
N TYR A 32 6.47 3.32 -11.02
CA TYR A 32 7.17 3.29 -12.31
C TYR A 32 7.57 4.68 -12.78
N THR A 33 8.88 4.95 -12.84
CA THR A 33 9.44 6.20 -13.36
C THR A 33 10.08 5.98 -14.74
N LYS A 34 9.83 6.90 -15.67
CA LYS A 34 10.47 6.88 -16.99
C LYS A 34 11.87 7.48 -16.87
N LEU A 35 12.88 6.73 -17.32
CA LEU A 35 14.26 7.23 -17.33
C LEU A 35 14.49 8.05 -18.59
N GLN A 36 14.88 9.31 -18.44
CA GLN A 36 15.36 10.12 -19.55
C GLN A 36 16.86 9.84 -19.76
N ARG A 37 17.30 9.81 -21.03
CA ARG A 37 18.72 9.66 -21.43
C ARG A 37 19.38 8.32 -21.04
N SER A 38 18.58 7.26 -20.89
CA SER A 38 19.00 5.88 -20.63
C SER A 38 18.49 4.96 -21.75
N LYS A 39 19.22 3.86 -22.03
CA LYS A 39 18.71 2.79 -22.93
C LYS A 39 17.52 2.03 -22.32
N LYS A 40 17.37 2.04 -20.99
CA LYS A 40 16.20 1.46 -20.30
C LYS A 40 15.03 2.44 -20.35
N ARG A 41 13.84 1.96 -20.72
CA ARG A 41 12.61 2.77 -20.89
C ARG A 41 12.04 3.34 -19.57
N GLY A 42 12.36 2.72 -18.44
CA GLY A 42 11.91 3.12 -17.11
C GLY A 42 12.37 2.14 -16.05
N MET A 43 12.07 2.47 -14.79
CA MET A 43 12.41 1.68 -13.61
C MET A 43 11.27 1.78 -12.60
N GLU A 44 10.89 0.65 -12.02
CA GLU A 44 9.97 0.61 -10.89
C GLU A 44 10.74 0.89 -9.60
N ASN A 45 10.22 1.80 -8.77
CA ASN A 45 10.80 2.17 -7.49
C ASN A 45 9.80 1.78 -6.42
N ALA A 46 10.19 0.90 -5.51
CA ALA A 46 9.37 0.56 -4.37
C ALA A 46 9.35 1.74 -3.38
N ILE A 47 8.16 2.11 -2.94
CA ILE A 47 7.94 3.21 -1.99
C ILE A 47 7.08 2.74 -0.83
N ALA A 48 7.33 3.31 0.34
CA ALA A 48 6.42 3.22 1.47
C ALA A 48 6.11 4.61 2.03
N VAL A 49 4.90 4.78 2.53
CA VAL A 49 4.51 5.90 3.40
C VAL A 49 4.16 5.34 4.76
N VAL A 50 4.88 5.77 5.80
CA VAL A 50 4.57 5.37 7.18
C VAL A 50 3.91 6.52 7.93
N HIS A 51 2.89 6.23 8.74
CA HIS A 51 2.23 7.22 9.58
C HIS A 51 1.65 6.61 10.87
N GLU A 52 1.38 7.45 11.85
CA GLU A 52 0.89 7.08 13.18
C GLU A 52 -0.64 7.20 13.28
N GLY A 53 -1.33 6.90 12.18
CA GLY A 53 -2.78 7.08 12.03
C GLY A 53 -3.16 8.43 11.42
N TRP A 54 -4.36 8.93 11.72
CA TRP A 54 -4.92 10.14 11.11
C TRP A 54 -5.73 10.97 12.09
N GLU A 55 -5.95 12.23 11.74
CA GLU A 55 -6.83 13.16 12.43
C GLU A 55 -7.78 13.87 11.47
N LYS A 56 -8.97 14.21 11.98
CA LYS A 56 -9.93 15.01 11.25
C LYS A 56 -9.55 16.48 11.39
N ASN A 57 -9.30 17.12 10.25
CA ASN A 57 -9.14 18.56 10.13
C ASN A 57 -10.35 19.13 9.36
N GLY A 58 -11.43 19.37 10.10
CA GLY A 58 -12.73 19.75 9.55
C GLY A 58 -13.31 18.66 8.63
N LYS A 59 -13.42 18.96 7.33
CA LYS A 59 -13.87 18.01 6.29
C LYS A 59 -12.75 17.14 5.72
N ARG A 60 -11.49 17.45 6.04
CA ARG A 60 -10.31 16.73 5.52
C ARG A 60 -9.75 15.81 6.59
N VAL A 61 -9.02 14.79 6.14
CA VAL A 61 -8.27 13.88 6.99
C VAL A 61 -6.80 14.10 6.71
N GLU A 62 -6.00 14.20 7.78
CA GLU A 62 -4.56 14.40 7.72
C GLU A 62 -3.84 13.23 8.40
N LEU A 63 -2.76 12.73 7.80
CA LEU A 63 -1.97 11.63 8.33
C LEU A 63 -0.99 12.13 9.37
N LYS A 64 -0.98 11.51 10.55
CA LYS A 64 -0.12 11.91 11.66
C LYS A 64 1.31 11.46 11.44
N ASN A 65 2.26 12.38 11.61
CA ASN A 65 3.71 12.09 11.56
C ASN A 65 4.13 11.30 10.30
N LYS A 66 3.50 11.64 9.16
CA LYS A 66 3.74 10.97 7.88
C LYS A 66 5.20 11.09 7.46
N GLN A 67 5.82 9.97 7.13
CA GLN A 67 7.17 9.90 6.57
C GLN A 67 7.18 9.08 5.29
N HIS A 68 8.10 9.43 4.39
CA HIS A 68 8.24 8.79 3.08
C HIS A 68 9.53 7.98 3.04
N TYR A 69 9.42 6.74 2.61
CA TYR A 69 10.54 5.87 2.29
C TYR A 69 10.54 5.61 0.80
N LEU A 70 11.65 5.97 0.15
CA LEU A 70 11.94 5.60 -1.23
C LEU A 70 13.09 4.62 -1.18
N HIS A 71 12.89 3.42 -1.69
CA HIS A 71 13.94 2.43 -1.74
C HIS A 71 14.95 2.79 -2.82
N THR A 72 16.10 3.32 -2.39
CA THR A 72 17.20 3.74 -3.26
C THR A 72 18.46 2.89 -3.09
N SER A 73 18.51 2.05 -2.05
CA SER A 73 19.58 1.08 -1.86
C SER A 73 19.46 -0.05 -2.89
N GLY A 74 20.59 -0.65 -3.25
CA GLY A 74 20.55 -2.01 -3.78
C GLY A 74 20.32 -2.97 -2.61
N GLY A 75 19.47 -3.98 -2.80
CA GLY A 75 19.18 -4.96 -1.75
C GLY A 75 17.69 -5.27 -1.67
N ASP A 76 17.28 -5.84 -0.55
CA ASP A 76 15.88 -6.14 -0.27
C ASP A 76 15.13 -4.91 0.26
N PHE A 77 13.88 -4.75 -0.17
CA PHE A 77 13.04 -3.61 0.22
C PHE A 77 12.75 -3.59 1.72
N TRP A 78 12.38 -4.73 2.28
CA TRP A 78 11.89 -4.81 3.66
C TRP A 78 13.01 -4.71 4.67
N GLU A 79 14.22 -5.23 4.36
CA GLU A 79 15.42 -4.97 5.16
C GLU A 79 15.71 -3.47 5.25
N GLY A 80 15.80 -2.80 4.09
CA GLY A 80 16.07 -1.37 4.05
C GLY A 80 14.95 -0.51 4.67
N PHE A 81 13.70 -0.97 4.59
CA PHE A 81 12.58 -0.33 5.26
C PHE A 81 12.63 -0.54 6.78
N GLY A 82 13.05 -1.72 7.25
CA GLY A 82 13.30 -2.01 8.65
C GLY A 82 14.34 -1.07 9.25
N ASP A 83 15.48 -0.89 8.56
CA ASP A 83 16.52 0.07 8.94
C ASP A 83 15.96 1.49 9.04
N PHE A 84 15.18 1.90 8.03
CA PHE A 84 14.52 3.20 8.03
C PHE A 84 13.60 3.40 9.26
N LEU A 85 12.86 2.35 9.67
CA LEU A 85 11.99 2.41 10.83
C LEU A 85 12.77 2.53 12.14
N VAL A 86 13.80 1.71 12.36
CA VAL A 86 14.58 1.72 13.63
C VAL A 86 15.40 3.00 13.83
N GLU A 87 15.75 3.69 12.75
CA GLU A 87 16.35 5.02 12.81
C GLU A 87 15.39 6.11 13.31
N ARG A 88 14.07 5.90 13.14
CA ARG A 88 13.04 6.94 13.34
C ARG A 88 12.09 6.65 14.49
N TYR A 89 11.90 5.39 14.82
CA TYR A 89 10.94 4.92 15.79
C TYR A 89 11.62 4.01 16.82
N GLU A 90 11.08 4.05 18.03
CA GLU A 90 11.35 3.06 19.07
C GLU A 90 10.46 1.85 18.76
N ILE A 91 10.96 0.95 17.90
CA ILE A 91 10.26 -0.29 17.53
C ILE A 91 10.59 -1.35 18.58
N ASP A 92 9.55 -1.91 19.20
CA ASP A 92 9.65 -3.03 20.13
C ASP A 92 8.73 -4.19 19.70
N GLU A 93 8.75 -5.30 20.43
CA GLU A 93 7.95 -6.51 20.17
C GLU A 93 6.42 -6.30 20.22
N ASN A 94 5.98 -5.15 20.75
CA ASN A 94 4.59 -4.74 20.85
C ASN A 94 4.23 -3.62 19.86
N THR A 95 5.14 -3.23 18.97
CA THR A 95 4.85 -2.27 17.89
C THR A 95 4.24 -3.01 16.70
N TRP A 96 2.98 -2.70 16.40
CA TRP A 96 2.27 -3.25 15.25
C TRP A 96 2.54 -2.47 13.96
N LEU A 97 2.70 -3.18 12.86
CA LEU A 97 2.67 -2.65 11.50
C LEU A 97 1.37 -3.09 10.82
N VAL A 98 0.63 -2.13 10.30
CA VAL A 98 -0.53 -2.35 9.41
C VAL A 98 -0.10 -1.94 8.01
N VAL A 99 0.17 -2.93 7.17
CA VAL A 99 0.69 -2.76 5.81
C VAL A 99 -0.44 -2.87 4.80
N ASN A 100 -0.69 -1.80 4.06
CA ASN A 100 -1.59 -1.76 2.91
C ASN A 100 -0.77 -1.80 1.62
N GLY A 101 -1.19 -2.63 0.66
CA GLY A 101 -0.55 -2.65 -0.66
C GLY A 101 -1.40 -3.28 -1.75
N ASP A 102 -0.88 -3.28 -2.97
CA ASP A 102 -1.67 -3.60 -4.17
C ASP A 102 -1.83 -5.10 -4.46
N GLY A 103 -1.24 -5.99 -3.65
CA GLY A 103 -1.24 -7.43 -3.90
C GLY A 103 0.02 -7.97 -4.57
N ALA A 104 1.01 -7.13 -4.89
CA ALA A 104 2.28 -7.60 -5.40
C ALA A 104 2.94 -8.57 -4.41
N ALA A 105 3.52 -9.67 -4.92
CA ALA A 105 4.06 -10.75 -4.09
C ALA A 105 5.09 -10.24 -3.08
N TRP A 106 6.01 -9.37 -3.52
CA TRP A 106 7.04 -8.79 -2.68
C TRP A 106 6.46 -7.92 -1.55
N ILE A 107 5.28 -7.30 -1.71
CA ILE A 107 4.65 -6.53 -0.63
C ILE A 107 4.11 -7.47 0.44
N GLY A 108 3.48 -8.57 0.03
CA GLY A 108 2.93 -9.57 0.95
C GLY A 108 4.00 -10.24 1.84
N GLU A 109 5.26 -10.22 1.42
CA GLU A 109 6.38 -10.75 2.18
C GLU A 109 6.65 -10.00 3.50
N CYS A 110 6.12 -8.79 3.71
CA CYS A 110 6.27 -8.02 4.96
C CYS A 110 6.04 -8.83 6.24
N THR A 111 5.06 -9.73 6.22
CA THR A 111 4.69 -10.59 7.36
C THR A 111 5.79 -11.58 7.76
N SER A 112 6.75 -11.85 6.89
CA SER A 112 7.95 -12.65 7.19
C SER A 112 9.07 -11.82 7.83
N TYR A 113 9.05 -10.50 7.69
CA TYR A 113 10.08 -9.58 8.19
C TYR A 113 9.73 -9.00 9.56
N PHE A 114 8.43 -8.82 9.84
CA PHE A 114 7.96 -8.15 11.05
C PHE A 114 7.04 -9.06 11.86
N HIS A 115 7.28 -9.15 13.17
CA HIS A 115 6.53 -10.05 14.06
C HIS A 115 5.05 -9.66 14.22
N GLN A 116 4.80 -8.38 14.53
CA GLN A 116 3.45 -7.83 14.69
C GLN A 116 3.02 -7.12 13.39
N CYS A 117 2.71 -7.90 12.35
CA CYS A 117 2.45 -7.36 11.03
C CYS A 117 1.13 -7.87 10.45
N LEU A 118 0.23 -6.94 10.14
CA LEU A 118 -0.98 -7.21 9.38
C LEU A 118 -0.79 -6.72 7.95
N TYR A 119 -1.12 -7.57 6.98
CA TYR A 119 -1.13 -7.21 5.57
C TYR A 119 -2.56 -7.11 5.05
N MET A 120 -2.86 -6.04 4.33
CA MET A 120 -4.16 -5.73 3.73
C MET A 120 -4.03 -5.31 2.27
N LEU A 121 -5.05 -5.62 1.49
CA LEU A 121 -5.17 -5.10 0.15
C LEU A 121 -5.66 -3.66 0.17
N ASP A 122 -4.96 -2.78 -0.54
CA ASP A 122 -5.36 -1.40 -0.74
C ASP A 122 -6.71 -1.36 -1.48
N ARG A 123 -7.70 -0.82 -0.77
CA ARG A 123 -9.08 -0.64 -1.25
C ARG A 123 -9.17 0.22 -2.48
N PHE A 124 -8.28 1.20 -2.67
CA PHE A 124 -8.22 2.00 -3.89
C PHE A 124 -7.84 1.12 -5.09
N HIS A 125 -6.82 0.28 -4.98
CA HIS A 125 -6.41 -0.62 -6.06
C HIS A 125 -7.52 -1.64 -6.36
N VAL A 126 -8.10 -2.24 -5.32
CA VAL A 126 -9.25 -3.17 -5.47
C VAL A 126 -10.43 -2.48 -6.16
N ALA A 127 -10.84 -1.30 -5.69
CA ALA A 127 -11.95 -0.55 -6.28
C ALA A 127 -11.66 -0.14 -7.73
N ARG A 128 -10.43 0.32 -8.02
CA ARG A 128 -9.99 0.74 -9.35
C ARG A 128 -10.11 -0.41 -10.35
N ASP A 129 -9.60 -1.57 -9.98
CA ASP A 129 -9.56 -2.73 -10.88
C ASP A 129 -10.96 -3.34 -11.03
N LEU A 130 -11.74 -3.44 -9.95
CA LEU A 130 -13.15 -3.84 -10.05
C LEU A 130 -13.98 -2.88 -10.91
N LYS A 131 -13.76 -1.57 -10.79
CA LYS A 131 -14.43 -0.59 -11.66
C LYS A 131 -14.10 -0.81 -13.13
N ARG A 132 -12.88 -1.24 -13.46
CA ARG A 132 -12.50 -1.59 -14.84
C ARG A 132 -13.28 -2.82 -15.35
N PHE A 133 -13.55 -3.80 -14.49
CA PHE A 133 -14.24 -5.02 -14.90
C PHE A 133 -15.76 -4.91 -14.90
N VAL A 134 -16.36 -4.32 -13.86
CA VAL A 134 -17.83 -4.33 -13.66
C VAL A 134 -18.45 -2.94 -13.59
N GLY A 135 -17.67 -1.87 -13.82
CA GLY A 135 -18.18 -0.49 -13.75
C GLY A 135 -19.27 -0.17 -14.77
N HIS A 136 -19.35 -0.93 -15.88
CA HIS A 136 -20.42 -0.82 -16.87
C HIS A 136 -21.70 -1.59 -16.47
N LEU A 137 -21.70 -2.31 -15.35
CA LEU A 137 -22.83 -3.04 -14.78
C LEU A 137 -23.33 -2.28 -13.54
N PRO A 138 -24.27 -1.32 -13.65
CA PRO A 138 -24.52 -0.34 -12.58
C PRO A 138 -24.99 -0.97 -11.26
N LYS A 139 -25.84 -2.01 -11.34
CA LYS A 139 -26.33 -2.73 -10.15
C LYS A 139 -25.22 -3.50 -9.44
N VAL A 140 -24.34 -4.16 -10.21
CA VAL A 140 -23.19 -4.91 -9.67
C VAL A 140 -22.21 -3.93 -9.04
N TRP A 141 -21.85 -2.86 -9.76
CA TRP A 141 -20.92 -1.85 -9.27
C TRP A 141 -21.41 -1.15 -8.00
N GLU A 142 -22.72 -0.88 -7.91
CA GLU A 142 -23.35 -0.33 -6.70
C GLU A 142 -23.18 -1.26 -5.49
N THR A 143 -23.37 -2.57 -5.68
CA THR A 143 -23.15 -3.56 -4.63
C THR A 143 -21.67 -3.64 -4.25
N VAL A 144 -20.76 -3.76 -5.22
CA VAL A 144 -19.31 -3.78 -5.00
C VAL A 144 -18.85 -2.57 -4.20
N ARG A 145 -19.27 -1.36 -4.59
CA ARG A 145 -18.90 -0.12 -3.90
C ARG A 145 -19.41 -0.10 -2.46
N ARG A 146 -20.61 -0.62 -2.20
CA ARG A 146 -21.17 -0.72 -0.84
C ARG A 146 -20.42 -1.75 0.01
N SER A 147 -20.11 -2.91 -0.55
CA SER A 147 -19.32 -3.95 0.14
C SER A 147 -17.94 -3.44 0.50
N LEU A 148 -17.25 -2.78 -0.45
CA LEU A 148 -15.96 -2.15 -0.19
C LEU A 148 -16.05 -1.06 0.87
N ALA A 149 -17.09 -0.23 0.85
CA ALA A 149 -17.28 0.83 1.85
C ALA A 149 -17.52 0.27 3.26
N LYS A 150 -18.23 -0.86 3.36
CA LYS A 150 -18.56 -1.56 4.61
C LYS A 150 -17.51 -2.57 5.08
N GLN A 151 -16.45 -2.80 4.29
CA GLN A 151 -15.46 -3.85 4.53
C GLN A 151 -16.12 -5.23 4.70
N ASP A 152 -17.02 -5.53 3.77
CA ASP A 152 -17.75 -6.80 3.75
C ASP A 152 -17.17 -7.67 2.63
N ALA A 153 -16.08 -8.40 2.93
CA ALA A 153 -15.41 -9.26 1.97
C ALA A 153 -16.36 -10.36 1.45
N ALA A 154 -17.20 -10.92 2.31
CA ALA A 154 -18.17 -11.95 1.93
C ALA A 154 -19.21 -11.41 0.92
N ALA A 155 -19.80 -10.24 1.19
CA ALA A 155 -20.75 -9.63 0.26
C ALA A 155 -20.07 -9.17 -1.04
N LEU A 156 -18.81 -8.73 -0.97
CA LEU A 156 -18.02 -8.44 -2.17
C LEU A 156 -17.86 -9.69 -3.02
N MET A 157 -17.38 -10.80 -2.45
CA MET A 157 -17.16 -12.05 -3.18
C MET A 157 -18.47 -12.61 -3.77
N ALA A 158 -19.56 -12.57 -3.01
CA ALA A 158 -20.88 -12.99 -3.49
C ALA A 158 -21.34 -12.16 -4.72
N ALA A 159 -21.11 -10.84 -4.69
CA ALA A 159 -21.44 -9.97 -5.82
C ALA A 159 -20.63 -10.31 -7.08
N LEU A 160 -19.35 -10.66 -6.93
CA LEU A 160 -18.47 -11.00 -8.05
C LEU A 160 -18.73 -12.40 -8.61
N GLU A 161 -19.15 -13.36 -7.80
CA GLU A 161 -19.53 -14.70 -8.29
C GLU A 161 -20.84 -14.69 -9.08
N GLY A 162 -21.73 -13.74 -8.81
CA GLY A 162 -22.94 -13.53 -9.60
C GLY A 162 -22.70 -12.98 -11.02
N VAL A 163 -21.48 -12.53 -11.35
CA VAL A 163 -21.15 -11.97 -12.67
C VAL A 163 -20.61 -13.05 -13.59
N SER A 164 -21.36 -13.35 -14.64
CA SER A 164 -20.92 -14.26 -15.70
C SER A 164 -19.82 -13.64 -16.57
N GLU A 165 -18.98 -14.50 -17.17
CA GLU A 165 -17.92 -14.04 -18.09
C GLU A 165 -18.48 -13.33 -19.33
N GLN A 166 -19.72 -13.67 -19.73
CA GLN A 166 -20.39 -13.05 -20.89
C GLN A 166 -20.74 -11.58 -20.63
N GLU A 167 -21.01 -11.21 -19.37
CA GLU A 167 -21.28 -9.83 -18.95
C GLU A 167 -20.03 -8.95 -18.90
N ILE A 168 -18.84 -9.55 -18.93
CA ILE A 168 -17.56 -8.83 -18.98
C ILE A 168 -17.24 -8.48 -20.43
N ALA A 169 -16.74 -7.25 -20.63
CA ALA A 169 -16.24 -6.78 -21.92
C ALA A 169 -15.19 -7.74 -22.48
N GLU A 170 -15.30 -8.08 -23.77
CA GLU A 170 -14.55 -9.16 -24.41
C GLU A 170 -13.04 -9.04 -24.18
N GLU A 171 -12.52 -7.82 -24.31
CA GLU A 171 -11.10 -7.50 -24.15
C GLU A 171 -10.56 -7.71 -22.73
N LYS A 172 -11.45 -7.81 -21.73
CA LYS A 172 -11.10 -7.99 -20.30
C LYS A 172 -11.40 -9.38 -19.76
N ARG A 173 -12.10 -10.24 -20.52
CA ARG A 173 -12.50 -11.59 -20.06
C ARG A 173 -11.31 -12.44 -19.62
N LYS A 174 -10.20 -12.35 -20.35
CA LYS A 174 -8.95 -13.06 -20.04
C LYS A 174 -8.39 -12.73 -18.65
N ASP A 175 -8.59 -11.49 -18.19
CA ASP A 175 -8.02 -10.99 -16.93
C ASP A 175 -9.03 -11.09 -15.77
N TRP A 176 -10.32 -11.24 -16.07
CA TRP A 176 -11.40 -11.33 -15.08
C TRP A 176 -11.28 -12.57 -14.17
N LYS A 177 -11.14 -13.76 -14.75
CA LYS A 177 -11.00 -15.01 -13.98
C LYS A 177 -9.75 -15.02 -13.08
N PRO A 178 -8.56 -14.64 -13.58
CA PRO A 178 -7.38 -14.46 -12.74
C PRO A 178 -7.62 -13.48 -11.58
N TYR A 179 -8.28 -12.35 -11.84
CA TYR A 179 -8.52 -11.34 -10.83
C TYR A 179 -9.51 -11.79 -9.74
N LYS A 180 -10.61 -12.46 -10.11
CA LYS A 180 -11.49 -13.12 -9.12
C LYS A 180 -10.74 -14.13 -8.25
N SER A 181 -9.89 -14.96 -8.88
CA SER A 181 -9.09 -15.95 -8.16
C SER A 181 -8.08 -15.29 -7.23
N PHE A 182 -7.50 -14.16 -7.65
CA PHE A 182 -6.63 -13.34 -6.82
C PHE A 182 -7.36 -12.83 -5.58
N LEU A 183 -8.54 -12.20 -5.74
CA LEU A 183 -9.33 -11.71 -4.60
C LEU A 183 -9.72 -12.83 -3.65
N LYS A 184 -10.12 -14.00 -4.18
CA LYS A 184 -10.45 -15.18 -3.36
C LYS A 184 -9.28 -15.67 -2.51
N ARG A 185 -8.06 -15.70 -3.07
CA ARG A 185 -6.85 -16.06 -2.30
C ARG A 185 -6.51 -15.04 -1.22
N HIS A 186 -6.93 -13.80 -1.41
CA HIS A 186 -6.67 -12.68 -0.50
C HIS A 186 -7.92 -12.24 0.27
N GLU A 187 -8.94 -13.09 0.40
CA GLU A 187 -10.21 -12.73 1.03
C GLU A 187 -9.99 -12.20 2.45
N LYS A 188 -9.12 -12.84 3.23
CA LYS A 188 -8.72 -12.41 4.58
C LYS A 188 -8.02 -11.04 4.65
N HIS A 189 -7.53 -10.54 3.52
CA HIS A 189 -6.82 -9.26 3.41
C HIS A 189 -7.74 -8.12 2.95
N LEU A 190 -9.04 -8.39 2.76
CA LEU A 190 -10.06 -7.40 2.38
C LEU A 190 -10.84 -6.85 3.58
N ASP A 191 -10.75 -7.52 4.74
CA ASP A 191 -11.32 -7.07 6.01
C ASP A 191 -10.37 -6.07 6.70
N ASP A 192 -10.92 -5.21 7.57
CA ASP A 192 -10.13 -4.24 8.37
C ASP A 192 -9.51 -4.89 9.62
N TYR A 193 -8.50 -4.25 10.18
CA TYR A 193 -7.84 -4.62 11.46
C TYR A 193 -8.67 -4.31 12.70
#